data_AF-A0A959DFJ1-F1
#
_entry.id   AF-A0A959DFJ1-F1
#
_cell.length_a   1.000
_cell.length_b   1.000
_cell.length_c   1.000
_cell.angle_alpha   90.00
_cell.angle_beta   90.00
_cell.angle_gamma   90.00
#
_symmetry.space_group_name_H-M   'P 1'
#
loop_
_entity.id
_entity.type
_entity.pdbx_description
1 polymer ?
#
loop_
_entity_poly.entity_id
_entity_poly.type
_entity_poly.pdbx_seq_one_letter_code
_entity_poly.pdbx_strand_id
1 'polypeptide(L)'
;MKNTIIILLSMAALTACQNNRGQEKATAADAELARPAAMAFQQSPPKLGDYWYQGKAEISRYELQQNRYADVHPGEAVLIFVTEDFLTDKQVKNENYANPNSTPILKMNMIRKFPTGLYSYAIMSSVFTPTRVEEFPQTLKVATTTQEWCGHTYQQVNFQDGGYKNTLHSYFENEADQITKVKYAVLEDELFNRIRMNPEGLPTGTLQVLPATAMARLLHLPFEPLEA
;
A
#
# COMPACT_ATOMS: atom_id res chain seq x y z
N MET A 1 -25.95 -19.90 75.60
CA MET A 1 -25.38 -18.77 74.84
C MET A 1 -24.91 -19.32 73.51
N LYS A 2 -25.63 -18.99 72.45
CA LYS A 2 -25.29 -19.30 71.05
C LYS A 2 -24.15 -18.37 70.64
N ASN A 3 -23.19 -18.85 69.85
CA ASN A 3 -22.83 -18.10 68.65
C ASN A 3 -22.14 -18.99 67.61
N THR A 4 -22.79 -18.95 66.45
CA THR A 4 -22.64 -19.71 65.23
C THR A 4 -21.37 -19.33 64.47
N ILE A 5 -20.69 -20.33 63.93
CA ILE A 5 -19.58 -20.22 62.98
C ILE A 5 -20.10 -19.64 61.66
N ILE A 6 -19.49 -18.55 61.18
CA ILE A 6 -19.72 -18.03 59.82
C ILE A 6 -18.41 -18.13 59.05
N ILE A 7 -18.36 -19.08 58.13
CA ILE A 7 -17.32 -19.22 57.10
C ILE A 7 -17.69 -18.23 55.99
N LEU A 8 -16.92 -17.15 55.85
CA LEU A 8 -17.01 -16.24 54.70
C LEU A 8 -15.91 -16.62 53.71
N LEU A 9 -16.28 -17.49 52.77
CA LEU A 9 -15.48 -17.83 51.60
C LEU A 9 -15.61 -16.67 50.60
N SER A 10 -14.66 -15.74 50.57
CA SER A 10 -14.63 -14.66 49.60
C SER A 10 -14.22 -15.21 48.22
N MET A 11 -15.22 -15.53 47.42
CA MET A 11 -15.09 -15.90 46.02
C MET A 11 -14.73 -14.63 45.22
N ALA A 12 -13.43 -14.38 45.02
CA ALA A 12 -12.99 -13.34 44.10
C ALA A 12 -13.33 -13.79 42.68
N ALA A 13 -14.33 -13.15 42.08
CA ALA A 13 -14.70 -13.34 40.69
C ALA A 13 -13.51 -12.90 39.82
N LEU A 14 -12.87 -13.87 39.15
CA LEU A 14 -11.98 -13.64 38.03
C LEU A 14 -12.83 -13.08 36.87
N THR A 15 -13.02 -11.76 36.83
CA THR A 15 -13.45 -11.08 35.61
C THR A 15 -12.26 -11.08 34.65
N ALA A 16 -12.19 -12.14 33.83
CA ALA A 16 -11.38 -12.13 32.63
C ALA A 16 -11.89 -11.00 31.72
N CYS A 17 -11.12 -9.92 31.60
CA CYS A 17 -11.28 -8.98 30.49
C CYS A 17 -10.93 -9.74 29.21
N GLN A 18 -11.93 -10.38 28.60
CA GLN A 18 -11.86 -10.70 27.17
C GLN A 18 -11.79 -9.37 26.45
N ASN A 19 -10.57 -8.99 26.06
CA ASN A 19 -10.34 -7.91 25.13
C ASN A 19 -10.81 -8.41 23.76
N ASN A 20 -12.12 -8.41 23.54
CA ASN A 20 -12.72 -8.57 22.23
C ASN A 20 -12.38 -7.31 21.43
N ARG A 21 -11.16 -7.28 20.87
CA ARG A 21 -10.94 -6.56 19.61
C ARG A 21 -11.79 -7.30 18.58
N GLY A 22 -13.05 -6.88 18.49
CA GLY A 22 -13.94 -7.32 17.44
C GLY A 22 -13.25 -7.06 16.12
N GLN A 23 -13.12 -8.11 15.31
CA GLN A 23 -13.01 -7.92 13.87
C GLN A 23 -14.30 -7.22 13.44
N GLU A 24 -14.22 -5.91 13.22
CA GLU A 24 -15.31 -5.18 12.59
C GLU A 24 -15.57 -5.83 11.22
N LYS A 25 -16.72 -6.49 11.10
CA LYS A 25 -17.20 -6.98 9.83
C LYS A 25 -17.48 -5.76 8.98
N ALA A 26 -16.60 -5.48 8.01
CA ALA A 26 -16.83 -4.37 7.10
C ALA A 26 -18.20 -4.49 6.43
N THR A 27 -18.88 -3.35 6.42
CA THR A 27 -20.29 -3.16 6.14
C THR A 27 -20.57 -3.11 4.64
N ALA A 28 -21.85 -3.08 4.26
CA ALA A 28 -22.25 -2.85 2.88
C ALA A 28 -21.80 -1.48 2.35
N ALA A 29 -21.73 -0.46 3.20
CA ALA A 29 -21.25 0.87 2.86
C ALA A 29 -19.74 0.85 2.52
N ASP A 30 -18.93 0.08 3.25
CA ASP A 30 -17.49 -0.06 2.94
C ASP A 30 -17.25 -0.73 1.58
N ALA A 31 -18.11 -1.69 1.20
CA ALA A 31 -18.07 -2.34 -0.10
C ALA A 31 -18.58 -1.43 -1.23
N GLU A 32 -19.49 -0.50 -0.93
CA GLU A 32 -20.01 0.51 -1.85
C GLU A 32 -19.01 1.65 -2.09
N LEU A 33 -18.16 1.99 -1.12
CA LEU A 33 -17.09 2.99 -1.28
C LEU A 33 -15.83 2.45 -1.98
N ALA A 34 -15.58 1.13 -1.90
CA ALA A 34 -14.45 0.47 -2.55
C ALA A 34 -14.64 0.21 -4.07
N ARG A 35 -15.89 0.01 -4.52
CA ARG A 35 -16.23 -0.29 -5.92
C ARG A 35 -16.08 0.90 -6.91
N PRO A 36 -16.47 2.14 -6.58
CA PRO A 36 -16.48 3.27 -7.50
C PRO A 36 -15.10 3.64 -8.00
N ALA A 37 -14.06 3.47 -7.18
CA ALA A 37 -12.76 3.97 -7.54
C ALA A 37 -12.05 3.10 -8.60
N ALA A 38 -12.12 1.77 -8.51
CA ALA A 38 -11.68 0.87 -9.59
C ALA A 38 -12.48 1.09 -10.89
N MET A 39 -13.79 1.32 -10.74
CA MET A 39 -14.70 1.47 -11.88
C MET A 39 -14.64 2.85 -12.53
N ALA A 40 -14.28 3.91 -11.79
CA ALA A 40 -14.02 5.24 -12.33
C ALA A 40 -12.82 5.21 -13.28
N PHE A 41 -11.74 4.50 -12.91
CA PHE A 41 -10.60 4.29 -13.78
C PHE A 41 -10.93 3.46 -15.04
N GLN A 42 -11.94 2.60 -14.97
CA GLN A 42 -12.38 1.77 -16.09
C GLN A 42 -13.24 2.53 -17.10
N GLN A 43 -13.97 3.57 -16.66
CA GLN A 43 -14.90 4.33 -17.52
C GLN A 43 -14.20 5.29 -18.49
N SER A 44 -12.95 5.65 -18.21
CA SER A 44 -12.11 6.45 -19.11
C SER A 44 -10.75 5.75 -19.27
N PRO A 45 -10.72 4.63 -20.03
CA PRO A 45 -9.53 3.81 -20.15
C PRO A 45 -8.39 4.65 -20.74
N PRO A 46 -7.20 4.60 -20.14
CA PRO A 46 -6.10 5.45 -20.54
C PRO A 46 -5.60 5.07 -21.91
N LYS A 47 -5.44 6.06 -22.78
CA LYS A 47 -4.71 5.91 -24.04
C LYS A 47 -3.31 6.44 -23.84
N LEU A 48 -2.43 5.59 -23.30
CA LEU A 48 -0.99 5.88 -23.36
C LEU A 48 -0.60 5.98 -24.84
N GLY A 49 -0.18 7.16 -25.28
CA GLY A 49 0.25 7.37 -26.66
C GLY A 49 1.65 6.84 -26.93
N ASP A 50 2.12 7.02 -28.17
CA ASP A 50 3.43 6.59 -28.67
C ASP A 50 4.61 7.02 -27.78
N TYR A 51 4.45 8.12 -27.03
CA TYR A 51 5.41 8.60 -26.03
C TYR A 51 5.86 7.51 -25.05
N TRP A 52 4.94 6.65 -24.59
CA TRP A 52 5.23 5.63 -23.59
C TRP A 52 5.84 4.36 -24.18
N TYR A 53 5.60 4.09 -25.47
CA TYR A 53 6.02 2.86 -26.14
C TYR A 53 7.29 3.02 -26.98
N GLN A 54 8.04 4.11 -26.79
CA GLN A 54 9.30 4.39 -27.49
C GLN A 54 10.53 3.64 -26.94
N GLY A 55 10.34 2.71 -25.99
CA GLY A 55 11.43 1.93 -25.38
C GLY A 55 12.36 2.74 -24.45
N LYS A 56 11.88 3.85 -23.89
CA LYS A 56 12.62 4.72 -22.96
C LYS A 56 11.89 4.84 -21.63
N ALA A 57 12.59 5.31 -20.61
CA ALA A 57 12.00 5.71 -19.33
C ALA A 57 11.86 7.23 -19.24
N GLU A 58 10.79 7.70 -18.62
CA GLU A 58 10.69 9.08 -18.11
C GLU A 58 11.37 9.13 -16.73
N ILE A 59 12.23 10.13 -16.51
CA ILE A 59 12.88 10.37 -15.21
C ILE A 59 12.57 11.80 -14.78
N SER A 60 11.99 11.94 -13.61
CA SER A 60 11.68 13.23 -12.98
C SER A 60 12.37 13.34 -11.64
N ARG A 61 13.04 14.47 -11.38
CA ARG A 61 13.72 14.77 -10.11
C ARG A 61 13.04 15.94 -9.43
N TYR A 62 12.81 15.83 -8.13
CA TYR A 62 12.13 16.82 -7.32
C TYR A 62 12.95 17.11 -6.05
N GLU A 63 12.91 18.37 -5.62
CA GLU A 63 13.26 18.72 -4.25
C GLU A 63 12.20 18.12 -3.31
N LEU A 64 12.64 17.46 -2.24
CA LEU A 64 11.78 16.80 -1.26
C LEU A 64 11.82 17.56 0.06
N GLN A 65 10.65 17.80 0.65
CA GLN A 65 10.50 18.18 2.04
C GLN A 65 9.80 17.04 2.77
N GLN A 66 10.55 16.24 3.52
CA GLN A 66 10.03 15.02 4.15
C GLN A 66 9.82 15.23 5.64
N ASN A 67 8.59 15.06 6.10
CA ASN A 67 8.30 15.00 7.53
C ASN A 67 8.82 13.68 8.12
N ARG A 68 9.66 13.76 9.16
CA ARG A 68 10.06 12.62 10.01
C ARG A 68 10.59 13.16 11.33
N TYR A 69 10.35 12.44 12.43
CA TYR A 69 10.79 12.84 13.79
C TYR A 69 10.38 14.27 14.20
N ALA A 70 9.14 14.64 13.88
CA ALA A 70 8.55 15.96 14.17
C ALA A 70 9.28 17.16 13.53
N ASP A 71 10.10 16.93 12.51
CA ASP A 71 10.78 17.97 11.73
C ASP A 71 10.61 17.70 10.21
N VAL A 72 10.93 18.71 9.40
CA VAL A 72 10.89 18.65 7.94
C VAL A 72 12.32 18.62 7.41
N HIS A 73 12.68 17.52 6.77
CA HIS A 73 14.02 17.28 6.27
C HIS A 73 14.09 17.48 4.75
N PRO A 74 15.01 18.35 4.26
CA PRO A 74 15.24 18.49 2.84
C PRO A 74 15.90 17.23 2.27
N GLY A 75 15.53 16.87 1.05
CA GLY A 75 16.09 15.73 0.37
C GLY A 75 15.79 15.74 -1.12
N GLU A 76 15.81 14.56 -1.70
CA GLU A 76 15.57 14.36 -3.12
C GLU A 76 14.53 13.26 -3.32
N ALA A 77 13.61 13.48 -4.27
CA ALA A 77 12.77 12.43 -4.83
C ALA A 77 13.05 12.25 -6.33
N VAL A 78 13.24 11.01 -6.75
CA VAL A 78 13.39 10.65 -8.17
C VAL A 78 12.30 9.66 -8.54
N LEU A 79 11.49 10.01 -9.54
CA LEU A 79 10.45 9.15 -10.08
C LEU A 79 10.88 8.67 -11.46
N ILE A 80 10.80 7.37 -11.70
CA ILE A 80 11.15 6.73 -12.96
C ILE A 80 9.92 5.97 -13.45
N PHE A 81 9.43 6.32 -14.64
CA PHE A 81 8.29 5.66 -15.26
C PHE A 81 8.73 4.90 -16.52
N VAL A 82 8.25 3.67 -16.67
CA VAL A 82 8.55 2.84 -17.85
C VAL A 82 7.41 1.86 -18.10
N THR A 83 7.10 1.61 -19.37
CA THR A 83 6.19 0.52 -19.74
C THR A 83 6.96 -0.80 -19.84
N GLU A 84 6.38 -1.88 -19.33
CA GLU A 84 6.92 -3.23 -19.51
C GLU A 84 5.81 -4.28 -19.49
N ASP A 85 6.10 -5.47 -20.00
CA ASP A 85 5.18 -6.60 -19.91
C ASP A 85 5.32 -7.29 -18.55
N PHE A 86 4.18 -7.63 -17.95
CA PHE A 86 4.08 -8.15 -16.59
C PHE A 86 3.20 -9.40 -16.55
N LEU A 87 3.70 -10.45 -15.91
CA LEU A 87 2.96 -11.69 -15.68
C LEU A 87 1.96 -11.49 -14.56
N THR A 88 0.68 -11.63 -14.86
CA THR A 88 -0.45 -11.39 -13.95
C THR A 88 -0.56 -12.47 -12.87
N ASP A 89 -0.18 -13.70 -13.19
CA ASP A 89 -0.22 -14.86 -12.29
C ASP A 89 0.96 -14.91 -11.32
N LYS A 90 2.18 -14.60 -11.81
CA LYS A 90 3.41 -14.59 -11.00
C LYS A 90 3.71 -13.23 -10.38
N GLN A 91 3.13 -12.16 -10.92
CA GLN A 91 3.35 -10.77 -10.53
C GLN A 91 4.81 -10.33 -10.60
N VAL A 92 5.42 -10.61 -11.75
CA VAL A 92 6.81 -10.28 -12.10
C VAL A 92 6.88 -9.83 -13.57
N LYS A 93 8.00 -9.19 -13.94
CA LYS A 93 8.27 -8.85 -15.34
C LYS A 93 8.23 -10.10 -16.24
N ASN A 94 7.61 -9.98 -17.41
CA ASN A 94 7.64 -11.00 -18.45
C ASN A 94 8.88 -10.81 -19.34
N GLU A 95 9.98 -11.47 -19.01
CA GLU A 95 11.25 -11.34 -19.75
C GLU A 95 11.54 -12.50 -20.70
N ASN A 96 10.91 -13.66 -20.47
CA ASN A 96 11.09 -14.86 -21.30
C ASN A 96 9.98 -15.04 -22.36
N TYR A 97 8.86 -14.34 -22.21
CA TYR A 97 7.72 -14.36 -23.14
C TYR A 97 7.12 -15.75 -23.42
N ALA A 98 7.31 -16.72 -22.52
CA ALA A 98 6.77 -18.07 -22.62
C ALA A 98 5.42 -18.27 -21.91
N ASN A 99 5.09 -17.40 -20.95
CA ASN A 99 3.82 -17.46 -20.20
C ASN A 99 2.79 -16.54 -20.87
N PRO A 100 1.60 -17.05 -21.28
CA PRO A 100 0.58 -16.24 -21.92
C PRO A 100 -0.14 -15.26 -20.96
N ASN A 101 -0.02 -15.43 -19.64
CA ASN A 101 -0.70 -14.61 -18.64
C ASN A 101 -0.04 -13.22 -18.46
N SER A 102 0.12 -12.47 -19.55
CA SER A 102 0.87 -11.21 -19.59
C SER A 102 -0.02 -10.01 -19.90
N THR A 103 0.25 -8.89 -19.25
CA THR A 103 -0.37 -7.59 -19.57
C THR A 103 0.69 -6.49 -19.55
N PRO A 104 0.63 -5.49 -20.45
CA PRO A 104 1.46 -4.31 -20.35
C PRO A 104 1.10 -3.50 -19.10
N ILE A 105 2.11 -2.99 -18.40
CA ILE A 105 1.95 -2.11 -17.24
C ILE A 105 2.68 -0.79 -17.46
N LEU A 106 2.26 0.24 -16.73
CA LEU A 106 3.11 1.36 -16.37
C LEU A 106 3.75 1.06 -15.01
N LYS A 107 5.08 0.94 -14.99
CA LYS A 107 5.84 0.81 -13.76
C LYS A 107 6.36 2.18 -13.32
N MET A 108 6.09 2.55 -12.07
CA MET A 108 6.78 3.65 -11.40
C MET A 108 7.79 3.09 -10.40
N ASN A 109 8.99 3.66 -10.36
CA ASN A 109 9.89 3.59 -9.22
C ASN A 109 10.03 5.00 -8.62
N MET A 110 9.57 5.20 -7.38
CA MET A 110 9.77 6.43 -6.61
C MET A 110 10.86 6.19 -5.57
N ILE A 111 11.98 6.90 -5.70
CA ILE A 111 13.11 6.86 -4.79
C ILE A 111 13.12 8.15 -3.98
N ARG A 112 13.15 8.08 -2.66
CA ARG A 112 13.31 9.21 -1.74
C ARG A 112 14.56 9.05 -0.91
N LYS A 113 15.38 10.10 -0.85
CA LYS A 113 16.57 10.15 0.00
C LYS A 113 16.58 11.43 0.80
N PHE A 114 16.69 11.32 2.11
CA PHE A 114 16.72 12.47 3.01
C PHE A 114 17.44 12.10 4.33
N PRO A 115 18.25 13.00 4.90
CA PRO A 115 18.81 12.82 6.24
C PRO A 115 17.82 13.26 7.31
N THR A 116 17.87 12.69 8.51
CA THR A 116 17.18 13.19 9.71
C THR A 116 18.17 13.65 10.79
N GLY A 117 19.33 14.15 10.36
CA GLY A 117 20.49 14.36 11.22
C GLY A 117 21.42 13.14 11.20
N LEU A 118 21.32 12.26 12.19
CA LEU A 118 22.16 11.06 12.28
C LEU A 118 21.76 9.98 11.26
N TYR A 119 20.47 9.80 11.00
CA TYR A 119 20.00 8.75 10.09
C TYR A 119 19.89 9.26 8.66
N SER A 120 20.27 8.42 7.70
CA SER A 120 20.03 8.69 6.28
C SER A 120 19.03 7.67 5.76
N TYR A 121 17.86 8.16 5.32
CA TYR A 121 16.82 7.32 4.77
C TYR A 121 17.02 7.17 3.26
N ALA A 122 16.90 5.93 2.79
CA ALA A 122 16.69 5.60 1.38
C ALA A 122 15.43 4.75 1.28
N ILE A 123 14.41 5.31 0.64
CA ILE A 123 13.10 4.67 0.48
C ILE A 123 12.85 4.50 -1.00
N MET A 124 12.43 3.30 -1.42
CA MET A 124 12.04 3.06 -2.81
C MET A 124 10.70 2.33 -2.85
N SER A 125 9.75 2.87 -3.60
CA SER A 125 8.45 2.27 -3.90
C SER A 125 8.33 1.98 -5.39
N SER A 126 8.01 0.74 -5.73
CA SER A 126 7.75 0.26 -7.09
C SER A 126 6.27 -0.07 -7.25
N VAL A 127 5.61 0.50 -8.25
CA VAL A 127 4.16 0.39 -8.47
C VAL A 127 3.89 -0.13 -9.88
N PHE A 128 3.09 -1.18 -10.00
CA PHE A 128 2.90 -1.95 -11.24
C PHE A 128 1.41 -1.90 -11.67
N THR A 129 1.04 -0.87 -12.42
CA THR A 129 -0.36 -0.61 -12.81
C THR A 129 -0.60 -1.02 -14.27
N PRO A 130 -1.55 -1.93 -14.56
CA PRO A 130 -1.87 -2.32 -15.94
C PRO A 130 -2.30 -1.16 -16.81
N THR A 131 -1.90 -1.17 -18.09
CA THR A 131 -2.34 -0.18 -19.07
C THR A 131 -3.66 -0.54 -19.73
N ARG A 132 -3.99 -1.83 -19.78
CA ARG A 132 -5.31 -2.36 -20.15
C ARG A 132 -6.25 -2.36 -18.95
N VAL A 133 -6.64 -1.17 -18.50
CA VAL A 133 -7.44 -0.95 -17.29
C VAL A 133 -8.84 -1.56 -17.41
N GLU A 134 -9.34 -1.71 -18.64
CA GLU A 134 -10.58 -2.41 -18.95
C GLU A 134 -10.55 -3.91 -18.60
N GLU A 135 -9.40 -4.57 -18.75
CA GLU A 135 -9.18 -5.98 -18.39
C GLU A 135 -8.73 -6.13 -16.94
N PHE A 136 -7.82 -5.25 -16.50
CA PHE A 136 -7.21 -5.27 -15.18
C PHE A 136 -7.31 -3.89 -14.53
N PRO A 137 -8.45 -3.56 -13.92
CA PRO A 137 -8.68 -2.21 -13.40
C PRO A 137 -7.84 -1.88 -12.18
N GLN A 138 -7.30 -2.87 -11.46
CA GLN A 138 -6.50 -2.67 -10.24
C GLN A 138 -4.99 -2.65 -10.51
N THR A 139 -4.25 -1.88 -9.73
CA THR A 139 -2.79 -2.07 -9.63
C THR A 139 -2.48 -3.44 -9.07
N LEU A 140 -1.63 -4.19 -9.77
CA LEU A 140 -1.37 -5.60 -9.47
C LEU A 140 -0.39 -5.78 -8.32
N LYS A 141 0.56 -4.85 -8.18
CA LYS A 141 1.63 -4.96 -7.19
C LYS A 141 2.14 -3.60 -6.76
N VAL A 142 2.50 -3.49 -5.48
CA VAL A 142 3.38 -2.45 -4.93
C VAL A 142 4.48 -3.15 -4.12
N ALA A 143 5.72 -2.69 -4.25
CA ALA A 143 6.85 -3.17 -3.47
C ALA A 143 7.64 -1.97 -2.93
N THR A 144 7.81 -1.92 -1.62
CA THR A 144 8.45 -0.79 -0.94
C THR A 144 9.57 -1.27 -0.02
N THR A 145 10.70 -0.59 -0.08
CA THR A 145 11.83 -0.78 0.83
C THR A 145 12.13 0.50 1.59
N THR A 146 12.49 0.37 2.85
CA THR A 146 13.03 1.45 3.69
C THR A 146 14.38 0.98 4.20
N GLN A 147 15.41 1.78 3.99
CA GLN A 147 16.77 1.51 4.46
C GLN A 147 17.29 2.71 5.23
N GLU A 148 17.70 2.48 6.47
CA GLU A 148 18.30 3.46 7.37
C GLU A 148 19.14 2.72 8.43
N TRP A 149 19.86 3.45 9.30
CA TRP A 149 20.88 2.82 10.17
C TRP A 149 20.30 1.97 11.30
N CYS A 150 19.10 2.27 11.78
CA CYS A 150 18.43 1.53 12.83
C CYS A 150 17.81 0.23 12.32
N GLY A 151 17.51 0.09 11.03
CA GLY A 151 16.88 -1.11 10.50
C GLY A 151 16.35 -0.95 9.09
N HIS A 152 15.96 -2.09 8.51
CA HIS A 152 15.40 -2.17 7.17
C HIS A 152 13.99 -2.78 7.21
N THR A 153 13.16 -2.39 6.24
CA THR A 153 11.86 -3.03 6.01
C THR A 153 11.67 -3.33 4.52
N TYR A 154 11.02 -4.45 4.22
CA TYR A 154 10.50 -4.76 2.89
C TYR A 154 8.99 -5.04 2.98
N GLN A 155 8.19 -4.28 2.25
CA GLN A 155 6.74 -4.46 2.18
C GLN A 155 6.32 -4.74 0.73
N GLN A 156 5.55 -5.80 0.51
CA GLN A 156 4.98 -6.14 -0.79
C GLN A 156 3.47 -6.28 -0.67
N VAL A 157 2.75 -5.57 -1.52
CA VAL A 157 1.29 -5.58 -1.63
C VAL A 157 0.93 -6.17 -2.99
N ASN A 158 0.18 -7.27 -3.00
CA ASN A 158 -0.18 -8.03 -4.20
C ASN A 158 -1.69 -8.07 -4.35
N PHE A 159 -2.22 -7.66 -5.50
CA PHE A 159 -3.64 -7.84 -5.78
C PHE A 159 -3.94 -9.31 -6.01
N GLN A 160 -4.82 -9.90 -5.22
CA GLN A 160 -5.24 -11.29 -5.35
C GLN A 160 -6.60 -11.49 -4.68
N ASP A 161 -7.40 -12.44 -5.19
CA ASP A 161 -8.68 -12.83 -4.60
C ASP A 161 -9.67 -11.66 -4.35
N GLY A 162 -9.63 -10.62 -5.20
CA GLY A 162 -10.48 -9.44 -5.07
C GLY A 162 -10.06 -8.43 -3.98
N GLY A 163 -8.88 -8.59 -3.40
CA GLY A 163 -8.29 -7.68 -2.43
C GLY A 163 -6.77 -7.63 -2.54
N TYR A 164 -6.10 -7.27 -1.44
CA TYR A 164 -4.65 -7.20 -1.39
C TYR A 164 -4.08 -8.14 -0.32
N LYS A 165 -3.08 -8.93 -0.69
CA LYS A 165 -2.18 -9.59 0.27
C LYS A 165 -1.00 -8.65 0.54
N ASN A 166 -0.85 -8.24 1.79
CA ASN A 166 0.25 -7.41 2.26
C ASN A 166 1.23 -8.28 3.05
N THR A 167 2.47 -8.37 2.57
CA THR A 167 3.57 -9.08 3.23
C THR A 167 4.60 -8.04 3.67
N LEU A 168 4.90 -8.00 4.96
CA LEU A 168 5.90 -7.12 5.56
C LEU A 168 7.00 -7.97 6.19
N HIS A 169 8.25 -7.63 5.92
CA HIS A 169 9.39 -8.03 6.71
C HIS A 169 9.97 -6.78 7.38
N SER A 170 10.05 -6.79 8.71
CA SER A 170 10.48 -5.63 9.48
C SER A 170 11.49 -6.04 10.55
N TYR A 171 12.54 -5.22 10.68
CA TYR A 171 13.49 -5.32 11.78
C TYR A 171 12.88 -4.95 13.14
N PHE A 172 11.82 -4.13 13.17
CA PHE A 172 11.29 -3.54 14.41
C PHE A 172 10.34 -4.50 15.15
N GLU A 173 10.57 -4.68 16.45
CA GLU A 173 9.88 -5.66 17.32
C GLU A 173 8.34 -5.61 17.22
N ASN A 174 7.75 -4.43 17.26
CA ASN A 174 6.29 -4.26 17.26
C ASN A 174 5.64 -4.60 15.90
N GLU A 175 6.41 -4.55 14.82
CA GLU A 175 5.93 -4.89 13.48
C GLU A 175 6.29 -6.34 13.15
N ALA A 176 7.58 -6.68 13.25
CA ALA A 176 8.15 -7.95 12.85
C ALA A 176 7.69 -8.37 11.43
N ASP A 177 7.73 -9.67 11.17
CA ASP A 177 7.20 -10.23 9.92
C ASP A 177 5.68 -10.37 10.01
N GLN A 178 4.97 -9.85 9.00
CA GLN A 178 3.51 -9.88 8.94
C GLN A 178 3.02 -10.32 7.56
N ILE A 179 1.92 -11.08 7.55
CA ILE A 179 1.13 -11.34 6.35
C ILE A 179 -0.32 -11.02 6.68
N THR A 180 -0.88 -10.03 5.99
CA THR A 180 -2.26 -9.56 6.19
C THR A 180 -3.02 -9.59 4.86
N LYS A 181 -4.34 -9.81 4.93
CA LYS A 181 -5.24 -9.64 3.80
C LYS A 181 -6.08 -8.39 4.04
N VAL A 182 -6.14 -7.52 3.05
CA VAL A 182 -6.84 -6.26 3.12
C VAL A 182 -7.88 -6.21 2.01
N LYS A 183 -9.05 -5.64 2.29
CA LYS A 183 -10.08 -5.43 1.27
C LYS A 183 -9.54 -4.47 0.21
N TYR A 184 -10.06 -4.62 -1.01
CA TYR A 184 -9.71 -3.68 -2.07
C TYR A 184 -10.11 -2.25 -1.70
N ALA A 185 -9.20 -1.32 -1.94
CA ALA A 185 -9.36 0.13 -1.94
C ALA A 185 -8.25 0.69 -2.86
N VAL A 186 -8.36 1.95 -3.29
CA VAL A 186 -7.31 2.56 -4.14
C VAL A 186 -6.03 2.66 -3.33
N LEU A 187 -4.90 2.26 -3.92
CA LEU A 187 -3.59 2.48 -3.32
C LEU A 187 -3.17 3.94 -3.54
N GLU A 188 -2.84 4.69 -2.51
CA GLU A 188 -2.28 6.04 -2.71
C GLU A 188 -1.01 6.00 -3.58
N ASP A 189 -0.21 4.93 -3.46
CA ASP A 189 0.96 4.66 -4.30
C ASP A 189 0.62 4.63 -5.82
N GLU A 190 -0.61 4.22 -6.19
CA GLU A 190 -1.00 4.09 -7.60
C GLU A 190 -1.37 5.40 -8.28
N LEU A 191 -1.65 6.46 -7.50
CA LEU A 191 -2.14 7.73 -8.02
C LEU A 191 -1.17 8.36 -9.04
N PHE A 192 0.14 8.24 -8.83
CA PHE A 192 1.13 8.75 -9.77
C PHE A 192 1.03 8.08 -11.14
N ASN A 193 0.86 6.76 -11.19
CA ASN A 193 0.62 6.05 -12.45
C ASN A 193 -0.70 6.51 -13.08
N ARG A 194 -1.78 6.55 -12.31
CA ARG A 194 -3.11 6.96 -12.79
C ARG A 194 -3.10 8.37 -13.39
N ILE A 195 -2.41 9.32 -12.76
CA ILE A 195 -2.24 10.69 -13.27
C ILE A 195 -1.53 10.70 -14.63
N ARG A 196 -0.45 9.92 -14.80
CA ARG A 196 0.26 9.83 -16.09
C ARG A 196 -0.58 9.18 -17.19
N MET A 197 -1.45 8.26 -16.80
CA MET A 197 -2.28 7.49 -17.70
C MET A 197 -3.51 8.27 -18.17
N ASN A 198 -4.25 8.85 -17.23
CA ASN A 198 -5.43 9.67 -17.51
C ASN A 198 -5.81 10.48 -16.26
N PRO A 199 -5.36 11.75 -16.14
CA PRO A 199 -5.64 12.56 -14.95
C PRO A 199 -7.13 12.89 -14.79
N GLU A 200 -7.88 12.98 -15.89
CA GLU A 200 -9.34 13.25 -15.88
C GLU A 200 -10.15 12.05 -15.37
N GLY A 201 -9.56 10.85 -15.37
CA GLY A 201 -10.19 9.61 -14.88
C GLY A 201 -10.02 9.35 -13.38
N LEU A 202 -9.37 10.26 -12.64
CA LEU A 202 -9.23 10.12 -11.19
C LEU A 202 -10.58 10.27 -10.49
N PRO A 203 -10.88 9.42 -9.49
CA PRO A 203 -12.08 9.56 -8.69
C PRO A 203 -12.04 10.88 -7.90
N THR A 204 -13.18 11.56 -7.81
CA THR A 204 -13.37 12.78 -7.02
C THR A 204 -14.37 12.55 -5.91
N GLY A 205 -14.29 13.33 -4.84
CA GLY A 205 -15.12 13.16 -3.64
C GLY A 205 -14.43 12.25 -2.62
N THR A 206 -15.19 11.78 -1.63
CA THR A 206 -14.68 10.93 -0.56
C THR A 206 -14.48 9.50 -1.03
N LEU A 207 -13.31 8.93 -0.77
CA LEU A 207 -12.99 7.54 -1.12
C LEU A 207 -12.23 6.82 -0.02
N GLN A 208 -12.31 5.49 -0.03
CA GLN A 208 -11.44 4.64 0.78
C GLN A 208 -10.11 4.45 0.06
N VAL A 209 -9.01 4.82 0.73
CA VAL A 209 -7.65 4.76 0.21
C VAL A 209 -6.78 3.92 1.14
N LEU A 210 -6.02 2.99 0.57
CA LEU A 210 -4.89 2.38 1.26
C LEU A 210 -3.73 3.38 1.25
N PRO A 211 -3.22 3.81 2.42
CA PRO A 211 -2.17 4.82 2.50
C PRO A 211 -0.93 4.34 1.76
N ALA A 212 -0.11 5.26 1.27
CA ALA A 212 1.12 4.91 0.58
C ALA A 212 1.96 4.01 1.50
N THR A 213 2.42 2.88 0.98
CA THR A 213 3.16 1.86 1.75
C THR A 213 4.34 2.47 2.51
N ALA A 214 5.06 3.40 1.89
CA ALA A 214 6.15 4.13 2.55
C ALA A 214 5.68 5.10 3.64
N MET A 215 4.50 5.73 3.52
CA MET A 215 3.91 6.53 4.60
C MET A 215 3.51 5.62 5.77
N ALA A 216 2.83 4.50 5.49
CA ALA A 216 2.45 3.53 6.51
C ALA A 216 3.67 3.00 7.29
N ARG A 217 4.84 2.89 6.66
CA ARG A 217 6.10 2.56 7.34
C ARG A 217 6.72 3.73 8.10
N LEU A 218 6.75 4.92 7.52
CA LEU A 218 7.28 6.11 8.21
C LEU A 218 6.42 6.56 9.39
N LEU A 219 5.17 6.14 9.48
CA LEU A 219 4.27 6.49 10.58
C LEU A 219 3.89 5.28 11.45
N HIS A 220 4.43 4.08 11.16
CA HIS A 220 4.08 2.84 11.84
C HIS A 220 2.55 2.60 11.91
N LEU A 221 1.85 2.92 10.83
CA LEU A 221 0.40 2.76 10.72
C LEU A 221 0.04 1.34 10.27
N PRO A 222 -1.11 0.81 10.72
CA PRO A 222 -1.70 -0.37 10.11
C PRO A 222 -1.96 -0.10 8.63
N PHE A 223 -1.79 -1.12 7.79
CA PHE A 223 -2.05 -1.01 6.36
C PHE A 223 -3.50 -1.37 6.07
N GLU A 224 -4.39 -0.42 6.39
CA GLU A 224 -5.85 -0.56 6.28
C GLU A 224 -6.43 0.65 5.52
N PRO A 225 -7.60 0.50 4.88
CA PRO A 225 -8.24 1.62 4.17
C PRO A 225 -8.61 2.76 5.12
N LEU A 226 -8.32 3.98 4.70
CA LEU A 226 -8.68 5.22 5.38
C LEU A 226 -9.58 6.06 4.47
N GLU A 227 -10.48 6.82 5.07
CA GLU A 227 -11.28 7.81 4.33
C GLU A 227 -10.37 8.99 3.94
N ALA A 228 -10.43 9.38 2.67
CA ALA A 228 -9.67 10.48 2.08
C ALA A 228 -10.57 11.35 1.19
#